data_AF-A0A1H6JJD5-F1
#
_entry.id   AF-A0A1H6JJD5-F1
#
_cell.length_a   1.000
_cell.length_b   1.000
_cell.length_c   1.000
_cell.angle_alpha   90.00
_cell.angle_beta   90.00
_cell.angle_gamma   90.00
#
_symmetry.space_group_name_H-M   'P 1'
#
loop_
_entity.id
_entity.type
_entity.pdbx_description
1 polymer ?
#
loop_
_entity_poly.entity_id
_entity_poly.type
_entity_poly.pdbx_seq_one_letter_code
_entity_poly.pdbx_strand_id
1 'polypeptide(L)'
;MKRTGSVSQIRVALIICLLLFGLVSGCSRDRDPDLPSNADPAAIADLVTGADGQGFLREIISAAWDDGGARAGELFAWIPRDAHSGDPAVAARAGQTAHAIAAILAVERDTITDTPDNPALWRSFTDSLIPYQGALVGDDQGIAGFAPLEGPESQMRRTASLFATMTKDSTADRAWADAANAKAQTYEEAFAKAAVAEPLQADRGDAQRDLLRAARLRSLNATGHYLANPESPKPSSNLGETGIMYQVVSLTARDDDPHINEGFFRDGHLLPPNEIPDTDWSIYDSQLAVYLAPWPRISEAVAQFARTYNRIAFGQ
;
A
#
# COMPACT_ATOMS: atom_id res chain seq x y z
N MET A 1 66.12 49.76 54.50
CA MET A 1 66.80 50.93 53.92
C MET A 1 65.90 51.55 52.85
N LYS A 2 65.58 52.85 52.97
CA LYS A 2 64.91 53.76 52.01
C LYS A 2 63.43 53.46 51.67
N ARG A 3 62.48 54.24 52.22
CA ARG A 3 61.97 55.58 51.78
C ARG A 3 61.03 55.48 50.58
N THR A 4 59.71 55.55 50.81
CA THR A 4 58.83 56.73 50.64
C THR A 4 58.67 57.21 49.19
N GLY A 5 57.44 57.13 48.68
CA GLY A 5 56.94 57.88 47.54
C GLY A 5 55.42 57.92 47.63
N SER A 6 54.89 59.09 47.91
CA SER A 6 53.48 59.38 48.19
C SER A 6 52.88 60.22 47.06
N VAL A 7 51.55 60.22 46.99
CA VAL A 7 50.65 61.19 46.34
C VAL A 7 50.61 61.20 44.80
N SER A 8 49.47 60.84 44.21
CA SER A 8 48.44 61.83 43.83
C SER A 8 47.39 61.23 42.90
N GLN A 9 46.13 61.44 43.28
CA GLN A 9 44.91 61.66 42.49
C GLN A 9 44.83 61.18 41.03
N ILE A 10 43.67 60.60 40.67
CA ILE A 10 42.70 61.17 39.69
C ILE A 10 41.65 60.10 39.28
N ARG A 11 40.37 60.46 39.54
CA ARG A 11 39.13 60.14 38.80
C ARG A 11 38.60 58.69 38.73
N VAL A 12 37.44 58.52 39.40
CA VAL A 12 36.14 58.11 38.84
C VAL A 12 36.15 57.12 37.67
N ALA A 13 35.71 55.88 37.91
CA ALA A 13 34.64 55.25 37.13
C ALA A 13 34.21 53.92 37.79
N LEU A 14 32.92 53.85 38.09
CA LEU A 14 32.15 52.70 38.56
C LEU A 14 32.08 51.66 37.42
N ILE A 15 32.58 50.44 37.61
CA ILE A 15 32.34 49.31 36.69
C ILE A 15 31.51 48.27 37.43
N ILE A 16 30.21 48.29 37.14
CA ILE A 16 29.26 47.22 37.48
C ILE A 16 29.32 46.22 36.32
N CYS A 17 29.99 45.09 36.52
CA CYS A 17 29.88 43.93 35.64
C CYS A 17 28.55 43.21 35.92
N LEU A 18 27.50 43.63 35.22
CA LEU A 18 26.25 42.88 35.13
C LEU A 18 26.45 41.68 34.19
N LEU A 19 26.43 40.50 34.79
CA LEU A 19 26.29 39.21 34.12
C LEU A 19 24.98 39.19 33.30
N LEU A 20 25.10 39.47 32.00
CA LEU A 20 24.09 39.12 31.00
C LEU A 20 24.26 37.64 30.68
N PHE A 21 23.64 36.78 31.50
CA PHE A 21 23.23 35.46 31.04
C PHE A 21 22.13 35.69 30.01
N GLY A 22 22.52 35.66 28.73
CA GLY A 22 21.59 35.57 27.62
C GLY A 22 20.81 34.27 27.75
N LEU A 23 19.56 34.39 28.18
CA LEU A 23 18.54 33.37 28.00
C LEU A 23 18.35 33.19 26.49
N VAL A 24 19.10 32.25 25.92
CA VAL A 24 18.74 31.62 24.65
C VAL A 24 17.39 30.96 24.92
N SER A 25 16.31 31.63 24.54
CA SER A 25 14.98 31.04 24.50
C SER A 25 14.95 30.05 23.34
N GLY A 26 15.55 28.88 23.55
CA GLY A 26 15.22 27.68 22.81
C GLY A 26 13.89 27.15 23.37
N CYS A 27 12.85 27.20 22.56
CA CYS A 27 11.63 26.37 22.62
C CYS A 27 10.71 26.81 21.47
N SER A 28 11.08 26.51 20.22
CA SER A 28 10.06 26.36 19.17
C SER A 28 9.43 24.99 19.41
N ARG A 29 8.47 24.92 20.35
CA ARG A 29 7.65 23.71 20.50
C ARG A 29 6.84 23.52 19.23
N ASP A 30 6.97 22.34 18.67
CA ASP A 30 6.00 21.62 17.84
C ASP A 30 4.58 22.16 18.07
N ARG A 31 4.07 22.91 17.09
CA ARG A 31 2.67 23.33 17.08
C ARG A 31 2.01 22.53 15.97
N ASP A 32 0.92 21.84 16.33
CA ASP A 32 0.04 21.18 15.36
C ASP A 32 -0.27 22.12 14.18
N PRO A 33 -0.27 21.62 12.93
CA PRO A 33 -0.76 22.37 11.78
C PRO A 33 -2.18 22.90 12.05
N ASP A 34 -2.46 24.12 11.59
CA ASP A 34 -3.81 24.66 11.66
C ASP A 34 -4.71 23.88 10.69
N LEU A 35 -5.62 23.07 11.25
CA LEU A 35 -6.60 22.34 10.46
C LEU A 35 -7.71 23.29 9.97
N PRO A 36 -8.29 23.04 8.77
CA PRO A 36 -9.39 23.84 8.26
C PRO A 36 -10.57 23.82 9.23
N SER A 37 -11.16 24.98 9.49
CA SER A 37 -12.32 25.12 10.38
C SER A 37 -13.61 24.56 9.79
N ASN A 38 -13.66 24.41 8.45
CA ASN A 38 -14.73 23.76 7.74
C ASN A 38 -14.32 22.32 7.38
N ALA A 39 -14.90 21.34 8.09
CA ALA A 39 -14.71 19.92 7.82
C ALA A 39 -15.73 19.35 6.80
N ASP A 40 -16.43 20.22 6.06
CA ASP A 40 -17.33 19.78 4.98
C ASP A 40 -16.54 19.04 3.89
N PRO A 41 -17.00 17.85 3.44
CA PRO A 41 -16.32 17.06 2.42
C PRO A 41 -15.96 17.81 1.13
N ALA A 42 -16.80 18.76 0.68
CA ALA A 42 -16.49 19.54 -0.52
C ALA A 42 -15.30 20.48 -0.28
N ALA A 43 -15.28 21.18 0.86
CA ALA A 43 -14.20 22.09 1.20
C ALA A 43 -12.85 21.37 1.39
N ILE A 44 -12.87 20.20 2.04
CA ILE A 44 -11.65 19.38 2.18
C ILE A 44 -11.19 18.85 0.83
N ALA A 45 -12.10 18.39 -0.02
CA ALA A 45 -11.73 17.93 -1.35
C ALA A 45 -11.11 19.06 -2.20
N ASP A 46 -11.69 20.27 -2.17
CA ASP A 46 -11.17 21.43 -2.89
C ASP A 46 -9.76 21.83 -2.39
N LEU A 47 -9.54 21.80 -1.07
CA LEU A 47 -8.23 22.06 -0.48
C LEU A 47 -7.18 21.02 -0.92
N VAL A 48 -7.52 19.75 -0.83
CA VAL A 48 -6.60 18.63 -1.09
C VAL A 48 -6.28 18.46 -2.58
N THR A 49 -7.25 18.74 -3.46
CA THR A 49 -7.08 18.63 -4.92
C THR A 49 -6.60 19.93 -5.56
N GLY A 50 -6.62 21.04 -4.81
CA GLY A 50 -6.15 22.35 -5.24
C GLY A 50 -4.63 22.51 -5.27
N ALA A 51 -4.17 23.71 -5.62
CA ALA A 51 -2.75 24.03 -5.81
C ALA A 51 -1.90 23.81 -4.55
N ASP A 52 -2.46 24.06 -3.37
CA ASP A 52 -1.77 23.95 -2.09
C ASP A 52 -1.93 22.56 -1.43
N GLY A 53 -2.71 21.66 -2.04
CA GLY A 53 -3.09 20.38 -1.43
C GLY A 53 -1.92 19.47 -1.11
N GLN A 54 -0.88 19.44 -1.95
CA GLN A 54 0.34 18.67 -1.66
C GLN A 54 1.11 19.23 -0.47
N GLY A 55 1.16 20.56 -0.32
CA GLY A 55 1.78 21.21 0.84
C GLY A 55 1.03 20.85 2.11
N PHE A 56 -0.30 21.00 2.08
CA PHE A 56 -1.18 20.65 3.18
C PHE A 56 -1.06 19.20 3.63
N LEU A 57 -1.10 18.23 2.71
CA LEU A 57 -0.95 16.82 3.05
C LEU A 57 0.43 16.52 3.65
N ARG A 58 1.49 17.14 3.12
CA ARG A 58 2.85 16.96 3.64
C ARG A 58 2.99 17.52 5.05
N GLU A 59 2.38 18.68 5.33
CA GLU A 59 2.32 19.26 6.68
C GLU A 59 1.58 18.34 7.66
N ILE A 60 0.44 17.77 7.27
CA ILE A 60 -0.30 16.80 8.10
C ILE A 60 0.55 15.56 8.41
N ILE A 61 1.22 15.00 7.39
CA ILE A 61 2.03 13.79 7.52
C ILE A 61 3.25 14.01 8.42
N SER A 62 3.92 15.16 8.30
CA SER A 62 5.15 15.47 9.04
C SER A 62 4.92 15.97 10.47
N ALA A 63 3.70 16.35 10.83
CA ALA A 63 3.39 16.86 12.16
C ALA A 63 3.38 15.76 13.24
N ALA A 64 3.87 16.11 14.43
CA ALA A 64 3.81 15.26 15.62
C ALA A 64 2.51 15.55 16.38
N TRP A 65 1.46 14.78 16.11
CA TRP A 65 0.14 15.02 16.69
C TRP A 65 -0.02 14.39 18.07
N ASP A 66 -0.45 15.17 19.06
CA ASP A 66 -0.69 14.67 20.42
C ASP A 66 -1.81 13.59 20.50
N ASP A 67 -2.71 13.57 19.53
CA ASP A 67 -3.82 12.61 19.43
C ASP A 67 -3.53 11.44 18.46
N GLY A 68 -2.25 11.24 18.11
CA GLY A 68 -1.84 10.24 17.12
C GLY A 68 -2.36 10.53 15.71
N GLY A 69 -2.78 11.77 15.44
CA GLY A 69 -3.27 12.26 14.16
C GLY A 69 -4.76 12.07 13.96
N ALA A 70 -5.53 11.80 15.02
CA ALA A 70 -6.97 11.52 14.94
C ALA A 70 -7.76 12.70 14.35
N ARG A 71 -7.51 13.94 14.81
CA ARG A 71 -8.19 15.12 14.26
C ARG A 71 -7.87 15.37 12.79
N ALA A 72 -6.63 15.11 12.37
CA ALA A 72 -6.25 15.23 10.97
C ALA A 72 -6.88 14.11 10.12
N GLY A 73 -6.92 12.89 10.65
CA GLY A 73 -7.57 11.75 10.00
C GLY A 73 -9.07 11.93 9.79
N GLU A 74 -9.76 12.62 10.71
CA GLU A 74 -11.21 12.87 10.62
C GLU A 74 -11.60 13.67 9.36
N LEU A 75 -10.67 14.47 8.81
CA LEU A 75 -10.89 15.22 7.56
C LEU A 75 -11.17 14.31 6.36
N PHE A 76 -10.77 13.04 6.43
CA PHE A 76 -10.83 12.08 5.33
C PHE A 76 -11.84 10.95 5.57
N ALA A 77 -12.45 10.86 6.76
CA ALA A 77 -13.32 9.76 7.18
C ALA A 77 -14.59 9.59 6.30
N TRP A 78 -14.95 10.61 5.50
CA TRP A 78 -16.08 10.57 4.58
C TRP A 78 -15.77 9.80 3.27
N ILE A 79 -14.49 9.67 2.90
CA ILE A 79 -14.07 9.09 1.62
C ILE A 79 -14.58 7.67 1.40
N PRO A 80 -14.48 6.72 2.36
CA PRO A 80 -14.89 5.34 2.12
C PRO A 80 -16.39 5.20 1.85
N ARG A 81 -17.22 6.00 2.56
CA ARG A 81 -18.66 6.03 2.36
C ARG A 81 -19.01 6.60 0.99
N ASP A 82 -18.38 7.71 0.63
CA ASP A 82 -18.71 8.46 -0.58
C ASP A 82 -18.15 7.79 -1.85
N ALA A 83 -17.10 6.96 -1.73
CA ALA A 83 -16.56 6.12 -2.80
C ALA A 83 -17.62 5.23 -3.47
N HIS A 84 -18.64 4.82 -2.70
CA HIS A 84 -19.74 3.97 -3.17
C HIS A 84 -21.06 4.73 -3.36
N SER A 85 -21.01 6.06 -3.39
CA SER A 85 -22.20 6.88 -3.60
C SER A 85 -22.85 6.59 -4.95
N GLY A 86 -24.19 6.54 -4.97
CA GLY A 86 -24.95 6.50 -6.22
C GLY A 86 -24.96 7.85 -6.97
N ASP A 87 -24.49 8.92 -6.34
CA ASP A 87 -24.26 10.22 -6.99
C ASP A 87 -22.84 10.25 -7.60
N PRO A 88 -22.72 10.31 -8.94
CA PRO A 88 -21.41 10.30 -9.62
C PRO A 88 -20.50 11.46 -9.21
N ALA A 89 -21.04 12.63 -8.88
CA ALA A 89 -20.23 13.78 -8.48
C ALA A 89 -19.62 13.59 -7.09
N VAL A 90 -20.38 12.97 -6.18
CA VAL A 90 -19.90 12.63 -4.83
C VAL A 90 -18.83 11.54 -4.90
N ALA A 91 -19.08 10.46 -5.66
CA ALA A 91 -18.11 9.39 -5.85
C ALA A 91 -16.81 9.88 -6.52
N ALA A 92 -16.93 10.73 -7.56
CA ALA A 92 -15.77 11.31 -8.22
C ALA A 92 -14.95 12.20 -7.29
N ARG A 93 -15.59 13.01 -6.43
CA ARG A 93 -14.90 13.82 -5.43
C ARG A 93 -14.12 12.96 -4.45
N ALA A 94 -14.74 11.92 -3.90
CA ALA A 94 -14.07 10.98 -3.01
C ALA A 94 -12.84 10.36 -3.67
N GLY A 95 -12.96 9.91 -4.93
CA GLY A 95 -11.86 9.31 -5.66
C GLY A 95 -10.73 10.29 -5.99
N GLN A 96 -11.06 11.55 -6.32
CA GLN A 96 -10.04 12.58 -6.58
C GLN A 96 -9.25 12.93 -5.31
N THR A 97 -9.93 13.05 -4.17
CA THR A 97 -9.28 13.27 -2.88
C THR A 97 -8.42 12.08 -2.47
N ALA A 98 -8.95 10.85 -2.57
CA ALA A 98 -8.20 9.63 -2.32
C ALA A 98 -6.97 9.51 -3.25
N HIS A 99 -7.11 9.86 -4.53
CA HIS A 99 -5.99 9.84 -5.47
C HIS A 99 -4.89 10.84 -5.07
N ALA A 100 -5.24 12.03 -4.60
CA ALA A 100 -4.26 13.00 -4.11
C ALA A 100 -3.48 12.47 -2.89
N ILE A 101 -4.18 11.80 -1.95
CA ILE A 101 -3.57 11.11 -0.80
C ILE A 101 -2.63 9.99 -1.30
N ALA A 102 -3.10 9.12 -2.19
CA ALA A 102 -2.27 8.06 -2.75
C ALA A 102 -1.02 8.61 -3.45
N ALA A 103 -1.15 9.71 -4.20
CA ALA A 103 -0.08 10.31 -4.96
C ALA A 103 1.03 10.89 -4.06
N ILE A 104 0.69 11.52 -2.93
CA ILE A 104 1.70 12.04 -1.98
C ILE A 104 2.38 10.89 -1.24
N LEU A 105 1.61 9.90 -0.78
CA LEU A 105 2.14 8.74 -0.05
C LEU A 105 3.06 7.87 -0.93
N ALA A 106 2.84 7.86 -2.24
CA ALA A 106 3.69 7.17 -3.21
C ALA A 106 5.03 7.87 -3.50
N VAL A 107 5.09 9.21 -3.37
CA VAL A 107 6.29 10.01 -3.68
C VAL A 107 7.18 10.16 -2.46
N GLU A 108 6.58 10.28 -1.28
CA GLU A 108 7.26 10.61 -0.03
C GLU A 108 7.73 9.39 0.76
N ARG A 109 7.87 8.20 0.16
CA ARG A 109 8.22 6.97 0.90
C ARG A 109 9.44 7.15 1.81
N ASP A 110 10.53 7.71 1.28
CA ASP A 110 11.80 7.87 1.99
C ASP A 110 11.73 8.95 3.07
N THR A 111 10.82 9.91 2.96
CA THR A 111 10.61 10.95 3.98
C THR A 111 9.62 10.49 5.04
N ILE A 112 8.66 9.63 4.69
CA ILE A 112 7.65 9.04 5.59
C ILE A 112 8.27 8.10 6.63
N THR A 113 9.35 7.40 6.30
CA THR A 113 10.04 6.58 7.30
C THR A 113 10.48 7.40 8.53
N ASP A 114 10.82 8.67 8.32
CA ASP A 114 11.30 9.58 9.35
C ASP A 114 10.20 10.42 10.02
N THR A 115 8.93 10.29 9.58
CA THR A 115 7.82 11.06 10.17
C THR A 115 7.44 10.52 11.55
N PRO A 116 6.85 11.37 12.42
CA PRO A 116 6.30 10.96 13.72
C PRO A 116 5.32 9.78 13.61
N ASP A 117 5.20 9.04 14.71
CA ASP A 117 4.27 7.93 14.80
C ASP A 117 2.84 8.44 15.09
N ASN A 118 2.02 8.47 14.03
CA ASN A 118 0.64 8.95 14.05
C ASN A 118 -0.32 7.82 13.65
N PRO A 119 -0.56 6.83 14.52
CA PRO A 119 -1.28 5.60 14.14
C PRO A 119 -2.73 5.85 13.71
N ALA A 120 -3.41 6.86 14.25
CA ALA A 120 -4.78 7.18 13.86
C ALA A 120 -4.84 7.81 12.46
N LEU A 121 -3.84 8.62 12.09
CA LEU A 121 -3.73 9.19 10.75
C LEU A 121 -3.48 8.11 9.70
N TRP A 122 -2.52 7.21 9.95
CA TRP A 122 -2.20 6.11 9.01
C TRP A 122 -3.41 5.21 8.76
N ARG A 123 -4.17 4.89 9.81
CA ARG A 123 -5.42 4.12 9.67
C ARG A 123 -6.47 4.85 8.84
N SER A 124 -6.66 6.16 9.06
CA SER A 124 -7.59 6.96 8.25
C SER A 124 -7.18 7.00 6.76
N PHE A 125 -5.89 7.15 6.46
CA PHE A 125 -5.41 7.07 5.08
C PHE A 125 -5.64 5.69 4.47
N THR A 126 -5.36 4.62 5.20
CA THR A 126 -5.66 3.26 4.73
C THR A 126 -7.14 3.08 4.43
N ASP A 127 -8.02 3.43 5.37
CA ASP A 127 -9.47 3.30 5.20
C ASP A 127 -9.95 4.07 3.97
N SER A 128 -9.43 5.29 3.78
CA SER A 128 -9.73 6.16 2.63
C SER A 128 -9.29 5.58 1.28
N LEU A 129 -8.28 4.70 1.27
CA LEU A 129 -7.69 4.17 0.04
C LEU A 129 -8.14 2.75 -0.31
N ILE A 130 -8.57 1.95 0.67
CA ILE A 130 -9.03 0.55 0.46
C ILE A 130 -10.03 0.41 -0.71
N PRO A 131 -11.06 1.27 -0.85
CA PRO A 131 -12.03 1.15 -1.95
C PRO A 131 -11.41 1.23 -3.35
N TYR A 132 -10.23 1.85 -3.48
CA TYR A 132 -9.59 2.17 -4.75
C TYR A 132 -8.45 1.21 -5.13
N GLN A 133 -8.21 0.14 -4.37
CA GLN A 133 -7.17 -0.85 -4.69
C GLN A 133 -7.36 -1.50 -6.06
N GLY A 134 -8.62 -1.71 -6.50
CA GLY A 134 -8.91 -2.15 -7.86
C GLY A 134 -8.42 -1.14 -8.91
N ALA A 135 -8.70 0.15 -8.71
CA ALA A 135 -8.32 1.21 -9.62
C ALA A 135 -6.80 1.29 -9.80
N LEU A 136 -6.03 1.12 -8.72
CA LEU A 136 -4.57 1.08 -8.76
C LEU A 136 -4.02 0.02 -9.74
N VAL A 137 -4.74 -1.08 -9.96
CA VAL A 137 -4.32 -2.18 -10.84
C VAL A 137 -5.07 -2.26 -12.17
N GLY A 138 -5.80 -1.20 -12.52
CA GLY A 138 -6.55 -1.11 -13.78
C GLY A 138 -7.95 -1.72 -13.75
N ASP A 139 -8.57 -1.81 -12.57
CA ASP A 139 -10.00 -2.05 -12.41
C ASP A 139 -10.72 -0.78 -11.96
N ASP A 140 -11.25 -0.03 -12.93
CA ASP A 140 -12.03 1.18 -12.68
C ASP A 140 -13.54 0.91 -12.52
N GLN A 141 -13.95 -0.36 -12.48
CA GLN A 141 -15.35 -0.70 -12.32
C GLN A 141 -15.88 -0.31 -10.93
N GLY A 142 -16.96 0.46 -10.93
CA GLY A 142 -17.66 0.85 -9.69
C GLY A 142 -16.93 1.90 -8.85
N ILE A 143 -15.89 2.53 -9.39
CA ILE A 143 -15.20 3.67 -8.77
C ILE A 143 -15.17 4.85 -9.74
N ALA A 144 -15.08 6.07 -9.22
CA ALA A 144 -14.99 7.29 -10.01
C ALA A 144 -13.91 8.21 -9.47
N GLY A 145 -13.28 9.00 -10.34
CA GLY A 145 -12.34 10.05 -9.93
C GLY A 145 -10.96 9.58 -9.47
N PHE A 146 -10.70 8.27 -9.41
CA PHE A 146 -9.41 7.70 -9.01
C PHE A 146 -8.70 7.05 -10.20
N ALA A 147 -7.66 7.71 -10.72
CA ALA A 147 -6.82 7.15 -11.77
C ALA A 147 -5.70 6.25 -11.19
N PRO A 148 -5.18 5.27 -11.93
CA PRO A 148 -3.95 4.60 -11.55
C PRO A 148 -2.80 5.61 -11.39
N LEU A 149 -1.93 5.43 -10.38
CA LEU A 149 -0.77 6.31 -10.15
C LEU A 149 0.26 6.27 -11.30
N GLU A 150 0.21 5.20 -12.08
CA GLU A 150 0.97 4.94 -13.29
C GLU A 150 0.27 3.85 -14.11
N GLY A 151 0.68 3.66 -15.36
CA GLY A 151 0.06 2.66 -16.24
C GLY A 151 0.19 1.23 -15.69
N PRO A 152 -0.89 0.41 -15.70
CA PRO A 152 -0.88 -0.96 -15.14
C PRO A 152 0.07 -1.92 -15.86
N GLU A 153 0.58 -1.56 -17.04
CA GLU A 153 1.59 -2.32 -17.77
C GLU A 153 3.04 -1.92 -17.41
N SER A 154 3.24 -0.87 -16.60
CA SER A 154 4.57 -0.43 -16.17
C SER A 154 5.17 -1.36 -15.10
N GLN A 155 6.29 -0.95 -14.51
CA GLN A 155 6.88 -1.60 -13.32
C GLN A 155 6.14 -1.26 -12.01
N MET A 156 5.11 -0.40 -12.08
CA MET A 156 4.28 0.00 -10.96
C MET A 156 5.07 0.55 -9.75
N ARG A 157 6.15 1.32 -9.98
CA ARG A 157 7.07 1.80 -8.92
C ARG A 157 6.42 2.73 -7.91
N ARG A 158 5.61 3.68 -8.37
CA ARG A 158 4.87 4.60 -7.48
C ARG A 158 3.84 3.84 -6.67
N THR A 159 3.18 2.88 -7.30
CA THR A 159 2.19 2.03 -6.61
C THR A 159 2.86 1.10 -5.60
N ALA A 160 4.02 0.52 -5.92
CA ALA A 160 4.80 -0.28 -4.97
C ALA A 160 5.29 0.57 -3.79
N SER A 161 5.74 1.81 -4.03
CA SER A 161 6.05 2.77 -2.97
C SER A 161 4.85 3.07 -2.09
N LEU A 162 3.64 3.24 -2.64
CA LEU A 162 2.42 3.40 -1.84
C LEU A 162 2.18 2.20 -0.92
N PHE A 163 2.31 0.97 -1.45
CA PHE A 163 2.17 -0.25 -0.65
C PHE A 163 3.24 -0.32 0.45
N ALA A 164 4.48 0.06 0.17
CA ALA A 164 5.54 0.14 1.16
C ALA A 164 5.24 1.18 2.25
N THR A 165 4.69 2.34 1.88
CA THR A 165 4.29 3.40 2.81
C THR A 165 3.22 2.92 3.81
N MET A 166 2.29 2.05 3.39
CA MET A 166 1.25 1.51 4.27
C MET A 166 1.78 0.63 5.40
N THR A 167 3.02 0.13 5.29
CA THR A 167 3.64 -0.69 6.34
C THR A 167 4.06 0.13 7.57
N LYS A 168 3.94 1.47 7.54
CA LYS A 168 4.35 2.38 8.61
C LYS A 168 3.60 2.13 9.93
N ASP A 169 2.30 1.81 9.87
CA ASP A 169 1.51 1.36 11.03
C ASP A 169 1.06 -0.09 10.80
N SER A 170 1.34 -0.97 11.77
CA SER A 170 1.06 -2.41 11.63
C SER A 170 -0.43 -2.78 11.52
N THR A 171 -1.35 -1.90 11.96
CA THR A 171 -2.79 -2.14 11.86
C THR A 171 -3.31 -1.71 10.50
N ALA A 172 -2.87 -0.54 10.03
CA ALA A 172 -3.06 -0.04 8.68
C ALA A 172 -2.51 -1.01 7.64
N ASP A 173 -1.29 -1.52 7.85
CA ASP A 173 -0.64 -2.51 7.00
C ASP A 173 -1.49 -3.78 6.85
N ARG A 174 -1.93 -4.36 7.96
CA ARG A 174 -2.78 -5.56 7.95
C ARG A 174 -4.09 -5.32 7.19
N ALA A 175 -4.80 -4.23 7.49
CA ALA A 175 -6.06 -3.92 6.82
C ALA A 175 -5.87 -3.70 5.31
N TRP A 176 -4.79 -3.02 4.93
CA TRP A 176 -4.42 -2.79 3.53
C TRP A 176 -4.10 -4.09 2.80
N ALA A 177 -3.26 -4.94 3.38
CA ALA A 177 -2.84 -6.22 2.83
C ALA A 177 -4.02 -7.21 2.73
N ASP A 178 -4.87 -7.27 3.76
CA ASP A 178 -6.06 -8.13 3.78
C ASP A 178 -7.05 -7.72 2.67
N ALA A 179 -7.30 -6.42 2.49
CA ALA A 179 -8.14 -5.92 1.41
C ALA A 179 -7.55 -6.25 0.02
N ALA A 180 -6.24 -6.06 -0.16
CA ALA A 180 -5.56 -6.35 -1.42
C ALA A 180 -5.61 -7.85 -1.76
N ASN A 181 -5.38 -8.70 -0.75
CA ASN A 181 -5.43 -10.15 -0.88
C ASN A 181 -6.85 -10.64 -1.19
N ALA A 182 -7.87 -10.12 -0.51
CA ALA A 182 -9.27 -10.48 -0.78
C ALA A 182 -9.71 -10.07 -2.19
N LYS A 183 -9.30 -8.88 -2.66
CA LYS A 183 -9.57 -8.41 -4.02
C LYS A 183 -8.82 -9.25 -5.07
N ALA A 184 -7.55 -9.57 -4.84
CA ALA A 184 -6.78 -10.45 -5.73
C ALA A 184 -7.40 -11.85 -5.82
N GLN A 185 -7.82 -12.41 -4.69
CA GLN A 185 -8.51 -13.70 -4.65
C GLN A 185 -9.82 -13.67 -5.45
N THR A 186 -10.60 -12.59 -5.35
CA THR A 186 -11.83 -12.44 -6.15
C THR A 186 -11.55 -12.53 -7.65
N TYR A 187 -10.48 -11.90 -8.12
CA TYR A 187 -10.06 -11.98 -9.52
C TYR A 187 -9.54 -13.37 -9.91
N GLU A 188 -8.78 -14.03 -9.03
CA GLU A 188 -8.26 -15.40 -9.24
C GLU A 188 -9.41 -16.41 -9.35
N GLU A 189 -10.43 -16.30 -8.50
CA GLU A 189 -11.63 -17.15 -8.54
C GLU A 189 -12.49 -16.88 -9.79
N ALA A 190 -12.62 -15.61 -10.20
CA ALA A 190 -13.30 -15.25 -11.44
C ALA A 190 -12.59 -15.84 -12.66
N PHE A 191 -11.26 -15.72 -12.72
CA PHE A 191 -10.44 -16.36 -13.74
C PHE A 191 -10.64 -17.88 -13.74
N ALA A 192 -10.54 -18.55 -12.58
CA ALA A 192 -10.64 -20.01 -12.52
C ALA A 192 -11.99 -20.52 -13.04
N LYS A 193 -13.09 -19.88 -12.64
CA LYS A 193 -14.44 -20.21 -13.13
C LYS A 193 -14.54 -20.02 -14.65
N ALA A 194 -14.03 -18.91 -15.18
CA ALA A 194 -14.04 -18.64 -16.61
C ALA A 194 -13.13 -19.59 -17.40
N ALA A 195 -11.96 -19.93 -16.87
CA ALA A 195 -11.01 -20.84 -17.49
C ALA A 195 -11.54 -22.27 -17.60
N VAL A 196 -12.29 -22.74 -16.58
CA VAL A 196 -12.97 -24.05 -16.65
C VAL A 196 -14.14 -24.03 -17.64
N ALA A 197 -14.91 -22.94 -17.70
CA ALA A 197 -16.04 -22.81 -18.62
C ALA A 197 -15.61 -22.68 -20.09
N GLU A 198 -14.56 -21.90 -20.36
CA GLU A 198 -14.09 -21.56 -21.71
C GLU A 198 -12.55 -21.70 -21.83
N PRO A 199 -12.01 -22.91 -21.72
CA PRO A 199 -10.57 -23.12 -21.58
C PRO A 199 -9.74 -22.65 -22.77
N LEU A 200 -10.32 -22.64 -23.97
CA LEU A 200 -9.64 -22.17 -25.18
C LEU A 200 -9.44 -20.65 -25.22
N GLN A 201 -10.09 -19.89 -24.32
CA GLN A 201 -10.03 -18.44 -24.22
C GLN A 201 -9.35 -17.94 -22.93
N ALA A 202 -8.85 -18.84 -22.07
CA ALA A 202 -8.32 -18.47 -20.76
C ALA A 202 -7.16 -17.45 -20.80
N ASP A 203 -6.40 -17.40 -21.88
CA ASP A 203 -5.28 -16.47 -22.07
C ASP A 203 -5.65 -15.11 -22.67
N ARG A 204 -6.95 -14.79 -22.79
CA ARG A 204 -7.42 -13.51 -23.34
C ARG A 204 -8.75 -13.05 -22.76
N GLY A 205 -9.17 -11.85 -23.13
CA GLY A 205 -10.47 -11.30 -22.76
C GLY A 205 -10.56 -10.96 -21.27
N ASP A 206 -11.76 -11.05 -20.71
CA ASP A 206 -12.03 -10.69 -19.31
C ASP A 206 -11.30 -11.59 -18.31
N ALA A 207 -11.30 -12.91 -18.54
CA ALA A 207 -10.62 -13.86 -17.66
C ALA A 207 -9.14 -13.51 -17.48
N GLN A 208 -8.45 -13.25 -18.60
CA GLN A 208 -7.06 -12.79 -18.56
C GLN A 208 -6.92 -11.45 -17.83
N ARG A 209 -7.78 -10.47 -18.12
CA ARG A 209 -7.72 -9.15 -17.47
C ARG A 209 -7.79 -9.26 -15.95
N ASP A 210 -8.71 -10.07 -15.42
CA ASP A 210 -8.85 -10.30 -13.99
C ASP A 210 -7.61 -11.00 -13.42
N LEU A 211 -7.11 -12.03 -14.09
CA LEU A 211 -5.88 -12.69 -13.67
C LEU A 211 -4.68 -11.72 -13.60
N LEU A 212 -4.54 -10.82 -14.58
CA LEU A 212 -3.46 -9.83 -14.57
C LEU A 212 -3.65 -8.77 -13.47
N ARG A 213 -4.88 -8.40 -13.12
CA ARG A 213 -5.17 -7.52 -11.97
C ARG A 213 -4.79 -8.21 -10.66
N ALA A 214 -5.07 -9.51 -10.51
CA ALA A 214 -4.60 -10.29 -9.38
C ALA A 214 -3.06 -10.29 -9.29
N ALA A 215 -2.38 -10.54 -10.42
CA ALA A 215 -0.92 -10.55 -10.48
C ALA A 215 -0.30 -9.25 -9.96
N ARG A 216 -0.87 -8.11 -10.38
CA ARG A 216 -0.45 -6.79 -9.92
C ARG A 216 -0.67 -6.63 -8.42
N LEU A 217 -1.85 -6.92 -7.89
CA LEU A 217 -2.14 -6.79 -6.44
C LEU A 217 -1.23 -7.68 -5.59
N ARG A 218 -1.08 -8.96 -5.96
CA ARG A 218 -0.19 -9.91 -5.26
C ARG A 218 1.27 -9.43 -5.29
N SER A 219 1.73 -8.95 -6.44
CA SER A 219 3.10 -8.44 -6.58
C SER A 219 3.31 -7.15 -5.80
N LEU A 220 2.39 -6.19 -5.88
CA LEU A 220 2.45 -4.93 -5.15
C LEU A 220 2.47 -5.15 -3.64
N ASN A 221 1.67 -6.08 -3.12
CA ASN A 221 1.68 -6.43 -1.71
C ASN A 221 3.03 -6.98 -1.26
N ALA A 222 3.53 -8.02 -1.94
CA ALA A 222 4.83 -8.61 -1.61
C ALA A 222 5.99 -7.63 -1.81
N THR A 223 5.95 -6.85 -2.88
CA THR A 223 6.98 -5.86 -3.22
C THR A 223 6.98 -4.69 -2.25
N GLY A 224 5.81 -4.21 -1.82
CA GLY A 224 5.69 -3.17 -0.79
C GLY A 224 6.33 -3.59 0.52
N HIS A 225 6.03 -4.79 1.00
CA HIS A 225 6.69 -5.36 2.18
C HIS A 225 8.20 -5.50 2.02
N TYR A 226 8.68 -5.96 0.85
CA TYR A 226 10.11 -6.06 0.56
C TYR A 226 10.80 -4.68 0.55
N LEU A 227 10.16 -3.67 -0.03
CA LEU A 227 10.68 -2.30 -0.04
C LEU A 227 10.76 -1.69 1.37
N ALA A 228 9.79 -2.01 2.23
CA ALA A 228 9.79 -1.59 3.63
C ALA A 228 10.79 -2.38 4.50
N ASN A 229 11.09 -3.62 4.13
CA ASN A 229 12.05 -4.49 4.82
C ASN A 229 12.93 -5.26 3.82
N PRO A 230 14.02 -4.64 3.31
CA PRO A 230 14.86 -5.23 2.26
C PRO A 230 15.59 -6.53 2.65
N GLU A 231 15.66 -6.84 3.95
CA GLU A 231 16.22 -8.10 4.47
C GLU A 231 15.25 -9.28 4.33
N SER A 232 13.98 -9.03 4.01
CA SER A 232 13.01 -10.08 3.73
C SER A 232 13.31 -10.80 2.40
N PRO A 233 12.83 -12.05 2.21
CA PRO A 233 13.01 -12.75 0.95
C PRO A 233 12.48 -11.95 -0.23
N LYS A 234 13.21 -11.97 -1.34
CA LYS A 234 12.78 -11.29 -2.57
C LYS A 234 11.43 -11.86 -3.03
N PRO A 235 10.47 -11.00 -3.42
CA PRO A 235 9.20 -11.45 -3.97
C PRO A 235 9.40 -12.36 -5.19
N SER A 236 8.59 -13.41 -5.30
CA SER A 236 8.58 -14.33 -6.43
C SER A 236 7.15 -14.79 -6.74
N SER A 237 6.89 -15.09 -8.01
CA SER A 237 5.56 -15.48 -8.48
C SER A 237 5.16 -16.90 -8.10
N ASN A 238 6.11 -17.77 -7.73
CA ASN A 238 5.91 -19.22 -7.54
C ASN A 238 4.67 -19.55 -6.71
N LEU A 239 4.53 -18.96 -5.51
CA LEU A 239 3.35 -19.19 -4.64
C LEU A 239 2.04 -18.77 -5.31
N GLY A 240 2.05 -17.65 -6.04
CA GLY A 240 0.87 -17.16 -6.77
C GLY A 240 0.52 -18.06 -7.96
N GLU A 241 1.52 -18.54 -8.70
CA GLU A 241 1.34 -19.48 -9.82
C GLU A 241 0.69 -20.77 -9.33
N THR A 242 1.24 -21.39 -8.27
CA THR A 242 0.66 -22.58 -7.64
C THR A 242 -0.77 -22.31 -7.14
N GLY A 243 -1.03 -21.15 -6.55
CA GLY A 243 -2.36 -20.73 -6.12
C GLY A 243 -3.38 -20.67 -7.25
N ILE A 244 -3.01 -20.10 -8.41
CA ILE A 244 -3.90 -20.03 -9.59
C ILE A 244 -4.15 -21.41 -10.16
N MET A 245 -3.09 -22.23 -10.28
CA MET A 245 -3.25 -23.60 -10.74
C MET A 245 -4.20 -24.36 -9.81
N TYR A 246 -4.03 -24.25 -8.50
CA TYR A 246 -4.95 -24.83 -7.52
C TYR A 246 -6.40 -24.40 -7.73
N GLN A 247 -6.66 -23.11 -7.93
CA GLN A 247 -8.03 -22.60 -8.13
C GLN A 247 -8.70 -23.21 -9.36
N VAL A 248 -7.96 -23.45 -10.46
CA VAL A 248 -8.50 -24.14 -11.64
C VAL A 248 -8.68 -25.64 -11.40
N VAL A 249 -7.65 -26.28 -10.85
CA VAL A 249 -7.61 -27.74 -10.68
C VAL A 249 -8.66 -28.19 -9.66
N SER A 250 -8.84 -27.47 -8.55
CA SER A 250 -9.83 -27.78 -7.51
C SER A 250 -11.28 -27.82 -8.01
N LEU A 251 -11.59 -27.14 -9.13
CA LEU A 251 -12.92 -27.15 -9.74
C LEU A 251 -13.18 -28.38 -10.63
N THR A 252 -12.13 -29.11 -11.03
CA THR A 252 -12.24 -30.18 -12.04
C THR A 252 -11.67 -31.52 -11.59
N ALA A 253 -10.58 -31.50 -10.81
CA ALA A 253 -9.91 -32.70 -10.34
C ALA A 253 -10.75 -33.46 -9.31
N ARG A 254 -10.55 -34.78 -9.29
CA ARG A 254 -11.17 -35.72 -8.36
C ARG A 254 -10.05 -36.51 -7.67
N ASP A 255 -10.39 -37.13 -6.55
CA ASP A 255 -9.45 -37.91 -5.73
C ASP A 255 -8.94 -39.18 -6.44
N ASP A 256 -9.57 -39.60 -7.53
CA ASP A 256 -9.14 -40.69 -8.40
C ASP A 256 -8.32 -40.22 -9.63
N ASP A 257 -7.97 -38.92 -9.74
CA ASP A 257 -7.17 -38.43 -10.86
C ASP A 257 -5.72 -38.94 -10.80
N PRO A 258 -5.21 -39.61 -11.85
CA PRO A 258 -3.89 -40.24 -11.81
C PRO A 258 -2.71 -39.26 -11.85
N HIS A 259 -2.95 -37.97 -12.09
CA HIS A 259 -1.90 -36.96 -12.17
C HIS A 259 -1.60 -36.29 -10.83
N ILE A 260 -2.49 -36.41 -9.84
CA ILE A 260 -2.38 -35.79 -8.53
C ILE A 260 -2.34 -36.88 -7.46
N ASN A 261 -1.41 -36.77 -6.53
CA ASN A 261 -1.29 -37.71 -5.41
C ASN A 261 -2.56 -37.67 -4.55
N GLU A 262 -3.14 -38.84 -4.25
CA GLU A 262 -4.30 -38.97 -3.36
C GLU A 262 -4.10 -38.30 -1.99
N GLY A 263 -2.86 -38.24 -1.51
CA GLY A 263 -2.49 -37.55 -0.25
C GLY A 263 -2.71 -36.04 -0.28
N PHE A 264 -2.91 -35.44 -1.46
CA PHE A 264 -3.27 -34.03 -1.62
C PHE A 264 -4.78 -33.80 -1.66
N PHE A 265 -5.59 -34.83 -1.39
CA PHE A 265 -7.03 -34.71 -1.23
C PHE A 265 -7.46 -34.96 0.22
N ARG A 266 -8.52 -34.29 0.64
CA ARG A 266 -9.25 -34.57 1.89
C ARG A 266 -10.74 -34.50 1.62
N ASP A 267 -11.45 -35.56 1.99
CA ASP A 267 -12.90 -35.69 1.77
C ASP A 267 -13.30 -35.47 0.28
N GLY A 268 -12.45 -35.92 -0.65
CA GLY A 268 -12.67 -35.76 -2.10
C GLY A 268 -12.35 -34.36 -2.64
N HIS A 269 -11.80 -33.47 -1.82
CA HIS A 269 -11.42 -32.10 -2.20
C HIS A 269 -9.91 -31.93 -2.23
N LEU A 270 -9.40 -31.29 -3.27
CA LEU A 270 -7.99 -30.92 -3.36
C LEU A 270 -7.64 -29.93 -2.24
N LEU A 271 -6.56 -30.23 -1.51
CA LEU A 271 -6.05 -29.39 -0.43
C LEU A 271 -5.52 -28.06 -0.99
N PRO A 272 -5.81 -26.92 -0.34
CA PRO A 272 -5.26 -25.63 -0.74
C PRO A 272 -3.75 -25.52 -0.44
N PRO A 273 -3.00 -24.65 -1.14
CA PRO A 273 -1.54 -24.55 -0.99
C PRO A 273 -1.04 -24.29 0.44
N ASN A 274 -1.83 -23.58 1.26
CA ASN A 274 -1.49 -23.30 2.67
C ASN A 274 -1.63 -24.52 3.61
N GLU A 275 -2.20 -25.62 3.12
CA GLU A 275 -2.29 -26.90 3.84
C GLU A 275 -1.25 -27.92 3.35
N ILE A 276 -0.44 -27.58 2.35
CA ILE A 276 0.60 -28.44 1.81
C ILE A 276 1.89 -28.23 2.61
N PRO A 277 2.51 -29.30 3.15
CA PRO A 277 3.81 -29.20 3.81
C PRO A 277 4.91 -28.68 2.88
N ASP A 278 5.84 -27.90 3.40
CA ASP A 278 6.97 -27.35 2.63
C ASP A 278 7.78 -28.45 1.90
N THR A 279 7.91 -29.63 2.49
CA THR A 279 8.62 -30.78 1.90
C THR A 279 7.95 -31.33 0.65
N ASP A 280 6.64 -31.15 0.54
CA ASP A 280 5.82 -31.69 -0.55
C ASP A 280 5.47 -30.62 -1.59
N TRP A 281 5.79 -29.35 -1.30
CA TRP A 281 5.42 -28.20 -2.12
C TRP A 281 5.86 -28.32 -3.59
N SER A 282 7.11 -28.74 -3.82
CA SER A 282 7.64 -28.92 -5.18
C SER A 282 6.92 -30.03 -5.96
N ILE A 283 6.51 -31.10 -5.26
CA ILE A 283 5.75 -32.21 -5.84
C ILE A 283 4.33 -31.74 -6.17
N TYR A 284 3.70 -31.03 -5.24
CA TYR A 284 2.36 -30.48 -5.40
C TYR A 284 2.28 -29.52 -6.60
N ASP A 285 3.16 -28.53 -6.66
CA ASP A 285 3.27 -27.57 -7.77
C ASP A 285 3.44 -28.28 -9.12
N SER A 286 4.37 -29.25 -9.19
CA SER A 286 4.62 -30.03 -10.40
C SER A 286 3.40 -30.83 -10.86
N GLN A 287 2.63 -31.41 -9.92
CA GLN A 287 1.44 -32.19 -10.25
C GLN A 287 0.30 -31.32 -10.76
N LEU A 288 0.10 -30.13 -10.17
CA LEU A 288 -0.86 -29.16 -10.71
C LEU A 288 -0.49 -28.74 -12.13
N ALA A 289 0.79 -28.48 -12.40
CA ALA A 289 1.27 -28.15 -13.73
C ALA A 289 1.07 -29.29 -14.74
N VAL A 290 1.34 -30.54 -14.34
CA VAL A 290 1.09 -31.73 -15.16
C VAL A 290 -0.39 -31.92 -15.46
N TYR A 291 -1.27 -31.75 -14.46
CA TYR A 291 -2.71 -31.85 -14.64
C TYR A 291 -3.22 -30.82 -15.67
N LEU A 292 -2.68 -29.60 -15.65
CA LEU A 292 -3.06 -28.55 -16.60
C LEU A 292 -2.39 -28.65 -17.97
N ALA A 293 -1.44 -29.57 -18.17
CA ALA A 293 -0.71 -29.69 -19.44
C ALA A 293 -1.59 -29.87 -20.70
N PRO A 294 -2.75 -30.58 -20.65
CA PRO A 294 -3.67 -30.65 -21.78
C PRO A 294 -4.38 -29.32 -22.12
N TRP A 295 -4.24 -28.29 -21.28
CA TRP A 295 -4.96 -27.02 -21.34
C TRP A 295 -3.97 -25.85 -21.56
N PRO A 296 -3.29 -25.79 -22.72
CA PRO A 296 -2.15 -24.90 -22.94
C PRO A 296 -2.48 -23.40 -22.79
N ARG A 297 -3.74 -23.02 -22.99
CA ARG A 297 -4.21 -21.63 -22.80
C ARG A 297 -4.34 -21.25 -21.32
N ILE A 298 -4.66 -22.20 -20.45
CA ILE A 298 -4.63 -21.98 -19.00
C ILE A 298 -3.17 -21.86 -18.55
N SER A 299 -2.30 -22.77 -18.99
CA SER A 299 -0.86 -22.69 -18.68
C SER A 299 -0.23 -21.38 -19.16
N GLU A 300 -0.60 -20.90 -20.34
CA GLU A 300 -0.14 -19.60 -20.84
C GLU A 300 -0.68 -18.42 -19.99
N ALA A 301 -1.92 -18.48 -19.52
CA ALA A 301 -2.47 -17.46 -18.62
C ALA A 301 -1.70 -17.42 -17.28
N VAL A 302 -1.37 -18.59 -16.70
CA VAL A 302 -0.51 -18.69 -15.50
C VAL A 302 0.88 -18.09 -15.78
N ALA A 303 1.48 -18.38 -16.93
CA ALA A 303 2.76 -17.78 -17.31
C ALA A 303 2.67 -16.26 -17.51
N GLN A 304 1.54 -15.73 -17.97
CA GLN A 304 1.29 -14.29 -18.08
C GLN A 304 1.14 -13.62 -16.71
N PHE A 305 0.46 -14.28 -15.77
CA PHE A 305 0.44 -13.87 -14.36
C PHE A 305 1.87 -13.74 -13.83
N ALA A 306 2.69 -14.78 -13.99
CA ALA A 306 4.07 -14.79 -13.52
C ALA A 306 4.90 -13.65 -14.12
N ARG A 307 4.80 -13.42 -15.44
CA ARG A 307 5.49 -12.31 -16.12
C ARG A 307 5.04 -10.95 -15.61
N THR A 308 3.76 -10.77 -15.33
CA THR A 308 3.20 -9.52 -14.81
C THR A 308 3.64 -9.28 -13.38
N TYR A 309 3.58 -10.31 -12.54
CA TYR A 309 4.08 -10.27 -11.17
C TYR A 309 5.57 -9.89 -11.14
N ASN A 310 6.39 -10.60 -11.91
CA ASN A 310 7.85 -10.44 -11.89
C ASN A 310 8.30 -9.11 -12.51
N ARG A 311 7.54 -8.53 -13.43
CA ARG A 311 7.80 -7.18 -13.97
C ARG A 311 7.81 -6.13 -12.86
N ILE A 312 6.89 -6.24 -11.91
CA ILE A 312 6.78 -5.31 -10.77
C ILE A 312 7.85 -5.66 -9.74
N ALA A 313 7.94 -6.92 -9.32
CA ALA A 313 8.88 -7.36 -8.28
C ALA A 313 10.35 -7.05 -8.62
N PHE A 314 10.76 -7.25 -9.89
CA PHE A 314 12.14 -6.97 -10.34
C PHE A 314 12.32 -5.56 -10.90
N GLY A 315 11.24 -4.79 -10.99
CA GLY A 315 11.24 -3.44 -11.55
C GLY A 315 11.52 -2.33 -10.54
N GLN A 316 11.70 -2.67 -9.25
CA GLN A 316 11.95 -1.71 -8.19
C GLN A 316 13.41 -1.28 -8.10
#